data_AF-A0A1T5HZP4-F1
#
_entry.id   AF-A0A1T5HZP4-F1
#
_cell.length_a   1.000
_cell.length_b   1.000
_cell.length_c   1.000
_cell.angle_alpha   90.00
_cell.angle_beta   90.00
_cell.angle_gamma   90.00
#
_symmetry.space_group_name_H-M   'P 1'
#
loop_
_entity.id
_entity.type
_entity.pdbx_description
1 polymer ?
#
loop_
_entity_poly.entity_id
_entity_poly.type
_entity_poly.pdbx_seq_one_letter_code
_entity_poly.pdbx_strand_id
1 'polypeptide(L)'
;MTTFHELLGTDDSCSTTEIKKKYRQLSNRLHPDKGGSQALMQMLSMAYQQVIKGEGNKKCSDAILKQAEKNDQGNDFKSKIAELVKEKEKLQDLLEQHKQNVEHAFTAGENSARQTLLLLQAANNSLNKQLVFLRRQLDEGENKNSISKKSNKKYCFVMLFILFVIIVVTGGFFHYQRQHQQPLSQAPDLVPVPIAAQVKNVIATQLATVDYADSINNVARIMMMHTTGLWQQRYYEGTRQPYIAVRSINGSYIVKDCQGTFSYYSNRIHNTAHVPVNLIFSTNDRQFSVYRIPYGNGSSEQQWLNSKSLVINDNIFSNNGYQSSALALASVCSNTTPF
;
A
#
# COMPACT_ATOMS: atom_id res chain seq x y z
N MET A 1 36.15 32.29 43.93
CA MET A 1 34.92 32.76 43.25
C MET A 1 35.39 33.38 41.94
N THR A 2 34.96 32.85 40.79
CA THR A 2 35.57 33.17 39.50
C THR A 2 35.11 34.52 38.94
N THR A 3 36.07 35.39 38.60
CA THR A 3 35.82 36.69 37.91
C THR A 3 35.86 36.52 36.39
N PHE A 4 35.44 37.53 35.63
CA PHE A 4 35.52 37.47 34.16
C PHE A 4 36.96 37.49 33.65
N HIS A 5 37.85 38.19 34.34
CA HIS A 5 39.29 38.15 34.09
C HIS A 5 39.84 36.73 34.26
N GLU A 6 39.47 36.06 35.36
CA GLU A 6 39.87 34.67 35.64
C GLU A 6 39.31 33.69 34.61
N LEU A 7 38.07 33.90 34.14
CA LEU A 7 37.44 33.05 33.10
C LEU A 7 38.16 33.15 31.73
N LEU A 8 38.67 34.33 31.39
CA LEU A 8 39.45 34.56 30.17
C LEU A 8 40.93 34.21 30.31
N GLY A 9 41.41 33.97 31.54
CA GLY A 9 42.83 33.82 31.84
C GLY A 9 43.63 35.11 31.60
N THR A 10 43.06 36.24 32.01
CA THR A 10 43.61 37.61 31.90
C THR A 10 43.54 38.30 33.26
N ASP A 11 44.17 39.47 33.39
CA ASP A 11 44.12 40.33 34.58
C ASP A 11 43.85 41.79 34.19
N ASP A 12 43.70 42.67 35.19
CA ASP A 12 43.45 44.10 35.01
C ASP A 12 44.63 44.85 34.35
N SER A 13 45.81 44.25 34.31
CA SER A 13 47.01 44.83 33.71
C SER A 13 47.15 44.49 32.23
N CYS A 14 46.39 43.50 31.74
CA CYS A 14 46.39 43.08 30.34
C CYS A 14 45.86 44.18 29.42
N SER A 15 46.58 44.41 28.33
CA SER A 15 46.13 45.33 27.29
C SER A 15 44.92 44.79 26.53
N THR A 16 44.11 45.68 25.93
CA THR A 16 42.93 45.30 25.14
C THR A 16 43.28 44.39 23.95
N THR A 17 44.49 44.52 23.40
CA THR A 17 45.00 43.68 22.32
C THR A 17 45.29 42.26 22.81
N GLU A 18 45.82 42.10 24.01
CA GLU A 18 46.07 40.80 24.65
C GLU A 18 44.77 40.09 25.03
N ILE A 19 43.80 40.82 25.59
CA ILE A 19 42.47 40.27 25.92
C ILE A 19 41.80 39.73 24.64
N LYS A 20 41.86 40.49 23.54
CA LYS A 20 41.32 40.06 22.23
C LYS A 20 42.05 38.84 21.67
N LYS A 21 43.38 38.77 21.84
CA LYS A 21 44.19 37.62 21.42
C LYS A 21 43.81 36.36 22.19
N LYS A 22 43.66 36.45 23.52
CA LYS A 22 43.25 35.34 24.39
C LYS A 22 41.84 34.85 24.06
N TYR A 23 40.89 35.77 23.87
CA TYR A 23 39.53 35.44 23.44
C TYR A 23 39.52 34.65 22.12
N ARG A 24 40.26 35.10 21.10
CA ARG A 24 40.37 34.39 19.81
C ARG A 24 40.94 32.98 19.96
N GLN A 25 41.96 32.81 20.81
CA GLN A 25 42.56 31.50 21.07
C GLN A 25 41.56 30.54 21.74
N LEU A 26 40.82 31.01 22.74
CA LEU A 26 39.82 30.21 23.45
C LEU A 26 38.60 29.92 22.59
N SER A 27 38.12 30.90 21.81
CA SER A 27 36.99 30.76 20.90
C SER A 27 37.28 29.68 19.84
N ASN A 28 38.48 29.67 19.26
CA ASN A 28 38.88 28.63 18.30
C ASN A 28 38.91 27.22 18.90
N ARG A 29 39.18 27.07 20.20
CA ARG A 29 39.22 25.78 20.91
C ARG A 29 37.85 25.33 21.40
N LEU A 30 37.00 26.26 21.80
CA LEU A 30 35.68 26.00 22.39
C LEU A 30 34.54 26.12 21.37
N HIS A 31 34.87 26.23 20.08
CA HIS A 31 33.87 26.33 19.02
C HIS A 31 33.04 25.04 18.91
N PRO A 32 31.69 25.11 18.82
CA PRO A 32 30.83 23.93 18.74
C PRO A 32 31.21 23.01 17.57
N ASP A 33 31.50 23.58 16.39
CA ASP A 33 31.91 22.81 15.20
C ASP A 33 33.24 22.06 15.35
N LYS A 34 34.06 22.41 16.36
CA LYS A 34 35.36 21.78 16.65
C LYS A 34 35.32 20.89 17.89
N GLY A 35 34.12 20.52 18.36
CA GLY A 35 33.91 19.68 19.54
C GLY A 35 33.78 20.45 20.86
N GLY A 36 33.64 21.78 20.81
CA GLY A 36 33.31 22.61 21.97
C GLY A 36 31.82 22.58 22.33
N SER A 37 31.45 23.17 23.47
CA SER A 37 30.04 23.33 23.87
C SER A 37 29.53 24.72 23.55
N GLN A 38 28.32 24.81 22.99
CA GLN A 38 27.63 26.08 22.73
C GLN A 38 27.50 26.93 24.01
N ALA A 39 27.23 26.29 25.15
CA ALA A 39 27.14 26.99 26.44
C ALA A 39 28.48 27.59 26.90
N LEU A 40 29.60 26.87 26.66
CA LEU A 40 30.94 27.36 27.00
C LEU A 40 31.35 28.54 26.10
N MET A 41 31.04 28.47 24.80
CA MET A 41 31.28 29.58 23.89
C MET A 41 30.49 30.83 24.29
N GLN A 42 29.24 30.66 24.72
CA GLN A 42 28.40 31.76 25.18
C GLN A 42 28.95 32.40 26.45
N MET A 43 29.41 31.59 27.42
CA MET A 43 30.04 32.07 28.64
C MET A 43 31.35 32.82 28.37
N LEU A 44 32.18 32.31 27.45
CA LEU A 44 33.42 32.96 27.02
C LEU A 44 33.15 34.32 26.35
N SER A 45 32.15 34.38 25.46
CA SER A 45 31.75 35.60 24.77
C SER A 45 31.26 36.67 25.74
N MET A 46 30.49 36.26 26.74
CA MET A 46 30.02 37.13 27.81
C MET A 46 31.19 37.69 28.64
N ALA A 47 32.14 36.86 29.04
CA ALA A 47 33.30 37.32 29.80
C ALA A 47 34.13 38.35 29.03
N TYR A 48 34.35 38.13 27.73
CA TYR A 48 35.02 39.11 26.86
C TYR A 48 34.30 40.45 26.80
N GLN A 49 32.97 40.44 26.64
CA GLN A 49 32.20 41.67 26.64
C GLN A 49 32.28 42.42 27.98
N GLN A 50 32.25 41.71 29.11
CA GLN A 50 32.32 42.35 30.41
C GLN A 50 33.72 42.90 30.72
N VAL A 51 34.77 42.19 30.32
CA VAL A 51 36.15 42.69 30.45
C VAL A 51 36.37 43.96 29.62
N ILE A 52 35.89 44.01 28.36
CA ILE A 52 36.02 45.23 27.53
C ILE A 52 35.25 46.42 28.11
N LYS A 53 34.11 46.17 28.76
CA LYS A 53 33.31 47.21 29.42
C LYS A 53 33.94 47.74 30.72
N GLY A 54 35.10 47.22 31.12
CA GLY A 54 35.76 47.56 32.38
C GLY A 54 35.16 46.85 33.60
N GLU A 55 34.34 45.82 33.37
CA GLU A 55 33.66 45.05 34.43
C GLU A 55 34.33 43.71 34.72
N GLY A 56 35.60 43.54 34.34
CA GLY A 56 36.32 42.26 34.40
C GLY A 56 36.45 41.64 35.79
N ASN A 57 36.47 42.47 36.83
CA ASN A 57 36.53 42.04 38.24
C ASN A 57 35.19 41.64 38.85
N LYS A 58 34.09 41.80 38.10
CA LYS A 58 32.78 41.34 38.58
C LYS A 58 32.75 39.81 38.64
N LYS A 59 32.02 39.28 39.62
CA LYS A 59 31.80 37.84 39.78
C LYS A 59 30.89 37.34 38.66
N CYS A 60 31.27 36.21 38.06
CA CYS A 60 30.52 35.62 36.95
C CYS A 60 29.09 35.21 37.36
N SER A 61 28.90 34.81 38.63
CA SER A 61 27.61 34.41 39.20
C SER A 61 26.53 35.50 39.13
N ASP A 62 26.92 36.75 39.35
CA ASP A 62 25.96 37.84 39.58
C ASP A 62 25.40 38.39 38.26
N ALA A 63 26.11 38.18 37.15
CA ALA A 63 25.68 38.58 35.80
C ALA A 63 24.80 37.50 35.15
N ILE A 64 25.11 36.20 35.36
CA ILE A 64 24.35 35.08 34.80
C ILE A 64 22.91 35.09 35.34
N LEU A 65 22.73 35.39 36.62
CA LEU A 65 21.40 35.52 37.25
C LEU A 65 20.60 36.70 36.68
N LYS A 66 21.22 37.87 36.49
CA LYS A 66 20.55 39.05 35.92
C LYS A 66 20.18 38.91 34.44
N GLN A 67 20.86 38.02 33.71
CA GLN A 67 20.61 37.79 32.29
C GLN A 67 19.54 36.72 32.05
N ALA A 68 19.38 35.76 32.97
CA ALA A 68 18.28 34.80 32.98
C ALA A 68 16.91 35.48 33.18
N GLU A 69 16.86 36.56 33.97
CA GLU A 69 15.62 37.32 34.22
C GLU A 69 15.22 38.27 33.08
N LYS A 70 16.12 38.59 32.14
CA LYS A 70 15.87 39.53 31.04
C LYS A 70 15.62 38.89 29.66
N ASN A 71 15.74 37.57 29.53
CA ASN A 71 15.58 36.90 28.24
C ASN A 71 14.10 36.58 27.95
N ASP A 72 13.44 37.44 27.16
CA ASP A 72 12.10 37.22 26.56
C ASP A 72 11.97 35.89 25.78
N GLN A 73 13.09 35.27 25.39
CA GLN A 73 13.12 33.95 24.76
C GLN A 73 12.53 32.84 25.63
N GLY A 74 12.60 32.94 26.96
CA GLY A 74 11.99 31.94 27.86
C GLY A 74 10.47 31.87 27.75
N ASN A 75 9.82 33.00 27.46
CA ASN A 75 8.37 33.06 27.26
C ASN A 75 7.96 32.55 25.86
N ASP A 76 8.74 32.85 24.83
CA ASP A 76 8.51 32.35 23.46
C ASP A 76 8.64 30.82 23.39
N PHE A 77 9.70 30.25 23.99
CA PHE A 77 9.85 28.80 24.06
C PHE A 77 8.74 28.13 24.88
N LYS A 78 8.29 28.76 25.98
CA LYS A 78 7.20 28.23 26.81
C LYS A 78 5.87 28.24 26.06
N SER A 79 5.61 29.26 25.25
CA SER A 79 4.48 29.34 24.33
C SER A 79 4.53 28.23 23.28
N LYS A 80 5.68 28.07 22.62
CA LYS A 80 5.92 27.01 21.62
C LYS A 80 5.71 25.60 22.18
N ILE A 81 6.18 25.35 23.41
CA ILE A 81 5.99 24.07 24.10
C ILE A 81 4.51 23.82 24.37
N ALA A 82 3.76 24.83 24.84
CA ALA A 82 2.32 24.68 25.08
C ALA A 82 1.55 24.41 23.78
N GLU A 83 1.93 25.06 22.68
CA GLU A 83 1.35 24.82 21.36
C GLU A 83 1.62 23.40 20.85
N LEU A 84 2.88 22.94 20.95
CA LEU A 84 3.28 21.58 20.56
C LEU A 84 2.59 20.49 21.41
N VAL A 85 2.37 20.75 22.70
CA VAL A 85 1.60 19.83 23.57
C VAL A 85 0.16 19.72 23.09
N LYS A 86 -0.48 20.85 22.77
CA LYS A 86 -1.85 20.87 22.25
C LYS A 86 -1.98 20.18 20.89
N GLU A 87 -1.01 20.37 20.01
CA GLU A 87 -0.99 19.69 18.71
C GLU A 87 -0.82 18.18 18.86
N LYS A 88 0.06 17.74 19.78
CA LYS A 88 0.24 16.33 20.11
C LYS A 88 -1.06 15.71 20.62
N GLU A 89 -1.77 16.36 21.54
CA GLU A 89 -3.06 15.87 22.05
C GLU A 89 -4.07 15.70 20.91
N LYS A 90 -4.20 16.71 20.04
CA LYS A 90 -5.10 16.64 18.88
C LYS A 90 -4.74 15.49 17.92
N LEU A 91 -3.45 15.26 17.69
CA LEU A 91 -2.99 14.14 16.85
C LEU A 91 -3.27 12.78 17.49
N GLN A 92 -3.16 12.68 18.82
CA GLN A 92 -3.51 11.45 19.56
C GLN A 92 -5.00 11.15 19.48
N ASP A 93 -5.87 12.16 19.66
CA ASP A 93 -7.32 12.00 19.54
C ASP A 93 -7.70 11.54 18.12
N LEU A 94 -7.06 12.10 17.10
CA LEU A 94 -7.32 11.77 15.71
C LEU A 94 -6.85 10.34 15.35
N LEU A 95 -5.73 9.89 15.92
CA LEU A 95 -5.27 8.50 15.81
C LEU A 95 -6.24 7.52 16.46
N GLU A 96 -6.75 7.84 17.65
CA GLU A 96 -7.70 6.98 18.37
C GLU A 96 -9.03 6.89 17.60
N GLN A 97 -9.52 8.02 17.08
CA GLN A 97 -10.70 8.04 16.21
C GLN A 97 -10.52 7.17 14.96
N HIS A 98 -9.38 7.29 14.27
CA HIS A 98 -9.11 6.46 13.09
C HIS A 98 -9.01 4.99 13.43
N LYS A 99 -8.40 4.64 14.56
CA LYS A 99 -8.31 3.26 15.03
C LYS A 99 -9.69 2.66 15.29
N GLN A 100 -10.57 3.39 15.97
CA GLN A 100 -11.96 2.97 16.20
C GLN A 100 -12.73 2.79 14.89
N ASN A 101 -12.56 3.71 13.94
CA ASN A 101 -13.20 3.60 12.62
C ASN A 101 -12.73 2.37 11.83
N VAL A 102 -11.44 2.04 11.88
CA VAL A 102 -10.90 0.83 11.24
C VAL A 102 -11.45 -0.44 11.89
N GLU A 103 -11.54 -0.47 13.22
CA GLU A 103 -12.08 -1.61 13.97
C GLU A 103 -13.59 -1.82 13.67
N HIS A 104 -14.37 -0.74 13.62
CA HIS A 104 -15.76 -0.79 13.20
C HIS A 104 -15.94 -1.26 11.75
N ALA A 105 -15.11 -0.77 10.82
CA ALA A 105 -15.16 -1.19 9.42
C ALA A 105 -14.78 -2.68 9.27
N PHE A 106 -13.79 -3.14 10.05
CA PHE A 106 -13.36 -4.53 10.05
C PHE A 106 -14.45 -5.46 10.59
N THR A 107 -15.04 -5.14 11.74
CA THR A 107 -16.13 -5.93 12.34
C THR A 107 -17.38 -5.95 11.46
N ALA A 108 -17.73 -4.82 10.83
CA ALA A 108 -18.81 -4.76 9.85
C ALA A 108 -18.55 -5.66 8.63
N GLY A 109 -17.31 -5.63 8.09
CA GLY A 109 -16.89 -6.50 7.00
C GLY A 109 -16.92 -7.98 7.38
N GLU A 110 -16.46 -8.33 8.58
CA GLU A 110 -16.49 -9.71 9.10
C GLU A 110 -17.92 -10.23 9.25
N ASN A 111 -18.84 -9.41 9.77
CA ASN A 111 -20.25 -9.78 9.89
C ASN A 111 -20.93 -9.98 8.52
N SER A 112 -20.60 -9.12 7.54
CA SER A 112 -21.09 -9.28 6.16
C SER A 112 -20.55 -10.57 5.51
N ALA A 113 -19.26 -10.88 5.72
CA ALA A 113 -18.67 -12.12 5.24
C ALA A 113 -19.31 -13.36 5.90
N ARG A 114 -19.58 -13.33 7.21
CA ARG A 114 -20.30 -14.39 7.93
C ARG A 114 -21.71 -14.60 7.38
N GLN A 115 -22.46 -13.52 7.14
CA GLN A 115 -23.80 -13.60 6.53
C GLN A 115 -23.74 -14.22 5.13
N THR A 116 -22.76 -13.81 4.32
CA THR A 116 -22.57 -14.35 2.97
C THR A 116 -22.24 -15.85 3.01
N LEU A 117 -21.41 -16.29 3.97
CA LEU A 117 -21.08 -17.70 4.16
C LEU A 117 -22.33 -18.51 4.55
N LEU A 118 -23.16 -17.99 5.47
CA LEU A 118 -24.41 -18.66 5.85
C LEU A 118 -25.37 -18.79 4.66
N LEU A 119 -25.50 -17.76 3.82
CA LEU A 119 -26.31 -17.83 2.61
C LEU A 119 -25.78 -18.85 1.60
N LEU A 120 -24.47 -18.87 1.38
CA LEU A 120 -23.80 -19.87 0.52
C LEU A 120 -24.03 -21.30 1.03
N GLN A 121 -23.94 -21.51 2.34
CA GLN A 121 -24.17 -22.80 2.95
C GLN A 121 -25.64 -23.23 2.81
N ALA A 122 -26.59 -22.32 2.99
CA ALA A 122 -28.00 -22.58 2.77
C ALA A 122 -28.31 -22.94 1.31
N ALA A 123 -27.71 -22.21 0.37
CA ALA A 123 -27.84 -22.49 -1.06
C ALA A 123 -27.27 -23.88 -1.43
N ASN A 124 -26.09 -24.23 -0.90
CA ASN A 124 -25.47 -25.54 -1.12
C ASN A 124 -26.34 -26.68 -0.56
N ASN A 125 -26.88 -26.51 0.64
CA ASN A 125 -27.83 -27.46 1.22
C ASN A 125 -29.11 -27.62 0.36
N SER A 126 -29.62 -26.52 -0.20
CA SER A 126 -30.76 -26.57 -1.12
C SER A 126 -30.43 -27.33 -2.41
N LEU A 127 -29.27 -27.06 -3.02
CA LEU A 127 -28.80 -27.79 -4.20
C LEU A 127 -28.66 -29.29 -3.91
N ASN A 128 -28.08 -29.66 -2.77
CA ASN A 128 -27.93 -31.06 -2.38
C ASN A 128 -29.29 -31.76 -2.25
N LYS A 129 -30.31 -31.09 -1.70
CA LYS A 129 -31.68 -31.62 -1.67
C LYS A 129 -32.24 -31.83 -3.08
N GLN A 130 -32.01 -30.88 -3.99
CA GLN A 130 -32.45 -31.00 -5.39
C GLN A 130 -31.75 -32.17 -6.09
N LEU A 131 -30.44 -32.35 -5.89
CA LEU A 131 -29.68 -33.48 -6.44
C LEU A 131 -30.21 -34.83 -5.94
N VAL A 132 -30.50 -34.94 -4.64
CA VAL A 132 -31.10 -36.15 -4.07
C VAL A 132 -32.47 -36.43 -4.67
N PHE A 133 -33.29 -35.39 -4.87
CA PHE A 133 -34.60 -35.53 -5.49
C PHE A 133 -34.51 -35.99 -6.95
N LEU A 134 -33.63 -35.38 -7.75
CA LEU A 134 -33.39 -35.78 -9.13
C LEU A 134 -32.86 -37.21 -9.24
N ARG A 135 -31.96 -37.62 -8.35
CA ARG A 135 -31.44 -38.98 -8.31
C ARG A 135 -32.54 -40.01 -8.04
N ARG A 136 -33.43 -39.74 -7.08
CA ARG A 136 -34.60 -40.60 -6.83
C ARG A 136 -35.53 -40.70 -8.05
N GLN A 137 -35.74 -39.60 -8.77
CA GLN A 137 -36.55 -39.63 -10.00
C GLN A 137 -35.90 -40.46 -11.11
N LEU A 138 -34.58 -40.46 -11.22
CA LEU A 138 -33.84 -41.31 -12.15
C LEU A 138 -33.97 -42.79 -11.76
N ASP A 139 -33.78 -43.13 -10.48
CA ASP A 139 -33.91 -44.50 -9.97
C ASP A 139 -35.35 -45.04 -10.15
N GLU A 140 -36.37 -44.19 -9.93
CA GLU A 140 -37.77 -44.55 -10.21
C GLU A 140 -38.09 -44.67 -11.71
N GLY A 141 -37.44 -43.88 -12.55
CA GLY A 141 -37.57 -43.94 -14.01
C GLY A 141 -36.93 -45.20 -14.60
N GLU A 142 -35.80 -45.64 -14.02
CA GLU A 142 -35.11 -46.86 -14.41
C GLU A 142 -35.92 -48.11 -14.04
N ASN A 143 -36.56 -48.11 -12.87
CA ASN A 143 -37.44 -49.20 -12.44
C ASN A 143 -38.74 -49.30 -13.27
N LYS A 144 -39.27 -48.15 -13.74
CA LYS A 144 -40.45 -48.09 -14.62
C LYS A 144 -40.16 -48.43 -16.09
N ASN A 145 -38.91 -48.38 -16.54
CA ASN A 145 -38.52 -48.77 -17.90
C ASN A 145 -38.53 -50.29 -18.14
N SER A 146 -38.77 -51.10 -17.12
CA SER A 146 -39.02 -52.55 -17.27
C SER A 146 -40.49 -52.88 -17.60
N ILE A 147 -41.42 -51.93 -17.51
CA ILE A 147 -42.85 -52.16 -17.77
C ILE A 147 -43.44 -51.03 -18.63
N SER A 148 -43.91 -51.42 -19.82
CA SER A 148 -44.85 -50.69 -20.70
C SER A 148 -44.26 -49.71 -21.73
N LYS A 149 -44.08 -50.24 -22.96
CA LYS A 149 -44.39 -49.54 -24.21
C LYS A 149 -45.82 -48.97 -24.16
N LYS A 150 -45.99 -47.67 -23.87
CA LYS A 150 -47.08 -46.83 -24.44
C LYS A 150 -46.98 -45.35 -24.01
N SER A 151 -46.85 -44.49 -25.01
CA SER A 151 -47.51 -43.18 -25.20
C SER A 151 -46.58 -42.02 -25.55
N ASN A 152 -46.42 -41.81 -26.87
CA ASN A 152 -45.73 -40.70 -27.52
C ASN A 152 -46.40 -39.31 -27.36
N LYS A 153 -47.24 -39.07 -26.34
CA LYS A 153 -47.91 -37.77 -26.13
C LYS A 153 -47.27 -36.89 -25.05
N LYS A 154 -46.54 -37.47 -24.09
CA LYS A 154 -45.98 -36.70 -22.96
C LYS A 154 -44.68 -35.95 -23.31
N TYR A 155 -43.89 -36.46 -24.25
CA TYR A 155 -42.66 -35.80 -24.70
C TYR A 155 -42.92 -34.49 -25.46
N CYS A 156 -44.05 -34.38 -26.17
CA CYS A 156 -44.39 -33.17 -26.92
C CYS A 156 -44.70 -31.98 -26.00
N PHE A 157 -45.35 -32.22 -24.85
CA PHE A 157 -45.66 -31.18 -23.87
C PHE A 157 -44.43 -30.72 -23.10
N VAL A 158 -43.52 -31.63 -22.75
CA VAL A 158 -42.27 -31.28 -22.06
C VAL A 158 -41.37 -30.44 -22.97
N MET A 159 -41.26 -30.80 -24.25
CA MET A 159 -40.48 -30.01 -25.22
C MET A 159 -41.09 -28.62 -25.47
N LEU A 160 -42.43 -28.51 -25.54
CA LEU A 160 -43.10 -27.20 -25.67
C LEU A 160 -42.91 -26.32 -24.43
N PHE A 161 -42.91 -26.91 -23.23
CA PHE A 161 -42.69 -26.16 -21.98
C PHE A 161 -41.25 -25.62 -21.89
N ILE A 162 -40.25 -26.42 -22.30
CA ILE A 162 -38.85 -26.00 -22.37
C ILE A 162 -38.69 -24.86 -23.40
N LEU A 163 -39.35 -24.95 -24.55
CA LEU A 163 -39.32 -23.90 -25.58
C LEU A 163 -39.99 -22.60 -25.10
N PHE A 164 -41.08 -22.69 -24.34
CA PHE A 164 -41.74 -21.54 -23.73
C PHE A 164 -40.86 -20.84 -22.69
N VAL A 165 -40.18 -21.61 -21.84
CA VAL A 165 -39.24 -21.05 -20.84
C VAL A 165 -38.07 -20.33 -21.53
N ILE A 166 -37.53 -20.90 -22.61
CA ILE A 166 -36.47 -20.26 -23.39
C ILE A 166 -36.96 -18.93 -23.99
N ILE A 167 -38.16 -18.90 -24.58
CA ILE A 167 -38.75 -17.68 -25.16
C ILE A 167 -38.96 -16.59 -24.09
N VAL A 168 -39.45 -16.93 -22.90
CA VAL A 168 -39.66 -15.97 -21.80
C VAL A 168 -38.33 -15.42 -21.27
N VAL A 169 -37.29 -16.25 -21.16
CA VAL A 169 -35.95 -15.82 -20.70
C VAL A 169 -35.27 -14.93 -21.74
N THR A 170 -35.34 -15.27 -23.04
CA THR A 170 -34.76 -14.44 -24.11
C THR A 170 -35.56 -13.16 -24.36
N GLY A 171 -36.89 -13.20 -24.25
CA GLY A 171 -37.76 -12.03 -24.41
C GLY A 171 -37.64 -11.04 -23.24
N GLY A 172 -37.49 -11.55 -22.00
CA GLY A 172 -37.25 -10.73 -20.81
C GLY A 172 -35.90 -10.02 -20.85
N PHE A 173 -34.87 -10.67 -21.39
CA PHE A 173 -33.54 -10.08 -21.54
C PHE A 173 -33.53 -8.91 -22.55
N PHE A 174 -34.23 -9.07 -23.69
CA PHE A 174 -34.38 -8.00 -24.68
C PHE A 174 -35.23 -6.81 -24.19
N HIS A 175 -36.26 -7.06 -23.37
CA HIS A 175 -37.11 -5.99 -22.84
C HIS A 175 -36.41 -5.20 -21.72
N TYR A 176 -35.58 -5.86 -20.90
CA TYR A 176 -34.80 -5.22 -19.83
C TYR A 176 -33.69 -4.31 -20.37
N GLN A 177 -33.05 -4.71 -21.48
CA GLN A 177 -31.99 -3.93 -22.12
C GLN A 177 -32.50 -2.68 -22.85
N ARG A 178 -33.80 -2.63 -23.20
CA ARG A 178 -34.43 -1.49 -23.90
C ARG A 178 -34.89 -0.37 -22.96
N GLN A 179 -35.06 -0.63 -21.66
CA GLN A 179 -35.53 0.35 -20.67
C GLN A 179 -34.41 1.13 -19.96
N HIS A 180 -33.13 0.73 -20.09
CA HIS A 180 -32.01 1.34 -19.36
C HIS A 180 -31.03 2.16 -20.21
N GLN A 181 -31.38 2.56 -21.43
CA GLN A 181 -30.64 3.62 -22.13
C GLN A 181 -31.24 4.99 -21.81
N GLN A 182 -30.63 5.66 -20.84
CA GLN A 182 -30.82 7.08 -20.59
C GLN A 182 -29.90 7.87 -21.54
N PRO A 183 -30.40 8.89 -22.26
CA PRO A 183 -29.62 9.63 -23.25
C PRO A 183 -28.69 10.62 -22.53
N LEU A 184 -27.37 10.49 -22.73
CA LEU A 184 -26.42 11.52 -22.32
C LEU A 184 -26.21 12.49 -23.49
N SER A 185 -26.33 13.77 -23.15
CA SER A 185 -26.33 14.96 -23.99
C SER A 185 -25.09 15.15 -24.87
N GLN A 186 -25.31 15.92 -25.94
CA GLN A 186 -24.43 16.31 -27.04
C GLN A 186 -23.09 16.96 -26.63
N ALA A 187 -22.07 16.74 -27.46
CA ALA A 187 -21.06 17.74 -27.79
C ALA A 187 -20.66 17.62 -29.29
N PRO A 188 -20.29 18.72 -29.97
CA PRO A 188 -20.42 18.86 -31.41
C PRO A 188 -19.17 18.45 -32.21
N ASP A 189 -19.47 18.06 -33.45
CA ASP A 189 -18.68 18.04 -34.69
C ASP A 189 -17.18 18.36 -34.61
N LEU A 190 -16.38 17.45 -35.19
CA LEU A 190 -15.29 17.80 -36.12
C LEU A 190 -15.03 16.65 -37.09
N VAL A 191 -14.91 17.04 -38.36
CA VAL A 191 -14.94 16.31 -39.64
C VAL A 191 -13.83 15.24 -39.80
N PRO A 192 -14.05 14.13 -40.54
CA PRO A 192 -13.03 13.12 -40.81
C PRO A 192 -12.35 13.33 -42.17
N VAL A 193 -11.02 13.16 -42.23
CA VAL A 193 -10.28 12.91 -43.49
C VAL A 193 -9.14 11.91 -43.23
N PRO A 194 -8.84 11.00 -44.18
CA PRO A 194 -8.36 9.64 -43.93
C PRO A 194 -6.89 9.47 -44.32
N ILE A 195 -6.25 8.38 -43.85
CA ILE A 195 -5.08 7.83 -44.57
C ILE A 195 -5.22 6.31 -44.67
N ALA A 196 -5.16 5.88 -45.92
CA ALA A 196 -5.19 4.53 -46.42
C ALA A 196 -3.98 3.71 -45.97
N ALA A 197 -4.18 2.39 -45.83
CA ALA A 197 -3.17 1.42 -46.21
C ALA A 197 -3.86 0.18 -46.78
N GLN A 198 -3.55 -0.06 -48.05
CA GLN A 198 -4.05 -1.18 -48.85
C GLN A 198 -3.33 -2.49 -48.47
N VAL A 199 -4.10 -3.57 -48.52
CA VAL A 199 -3.66 -4.96 -48.42
C VAL A 199 -3.13 -5.44 -49.78
N LYS A 200 -2.01 -6.17 -49.79
CA LYS A 200 -1.65 -7.15 -50.84
C LYS A 200 -0.77 -8.23 -50.17
N ASN A 201 -1.32 -9.40 -49.81
CA ASN A 201 -1.45 -10.63 -50.63
C ASN A 201 -0.06 -11.20 -51.00
N VAL A 202 0.33 -12.48 -50.81
CA VAL A 202 -0.43 -13.75 -50.93
C VAL A 202 0.46 -14.96 -50.52
N ILE A 203 -0.13 -15.90 -49.75
CA ILE A 203 -0.19 -17.39 -49.88
C ILE A 203 1.07 -18.32 -49.80
N ALA A 204 1.01 -19.20 -48.77
CA ALA A 204 1.29 -20.66 -48.62
C ALA A 204 2.66 -21.27 -49.05
N THR A 205 3.28 -22.26 -48.38
CA THR A 205 2.75 -23.53 -47.80
C THR A 205 3.85 -24.22 -46.94
N GLN A 206 3.48 -24.80 -45.78
CA GLN A 206 4.09 -25.93 -45.00
C GLN A 206 5.58 -25.85 -44.57
N LEU A 207 6.07 -26.38 -43.43
CA LEU A 207 5.69 -27.48 -42.55
C LEU A 207 6.40 -27.27 -41.18
N ALA A 208 5.74 -27.59 -40.07
CA ALA A 208 6.30 -27.94 -38.75
C ALA A 208 7.46 -27.10 -38.15
N THR A 209 7.12 -26.21 -37.21
CA THR A 209 7.76 -26.15 -35.89
C THR A 209 6.84 -25.41 -34.92
N VAL A 210 6.15 -26.19 -34.09
CA VAL A 210 5.65 -25.76 -32.79
C VAL A 210 6.90 -25.47 -31.95
N ASP A 211 7.12 -24.21 -31.58
CA ASP A 211 7.20 -23.73 -30.20
C ASP A 211 7.76 -22.30 -30.18
N TYR A 212 7.32 -21.49 -29.21
CA TYR A 212 8.03 -20.28 -28.77
C TYR A 212 7.94 -18.98 -29.62
N ALA A 213 6.73 -18.48 -29.93
CA ALA A 213 6.62 -17.10 -30.47
C ALA A 213 5.37 -16.28 -30.07
N ASP A 214 4.51 -16.76 -29.17
CA ASP A 214 3.26 -16.03 -28.82
C ASP A 214 3.18 -15.47 -27.39
N SER A 215 4.28 -15.46 -26.62
CA SER A 215 4.26 -14.95 -25.23
C SER A 215 4.84 -13.54 -25.06
N ILE A 216 4.77 -12.69 -26.08
CA ILE A 216 5.17 -11.28 -25.97
C ILE A 216 3.90 -10.43 -25.99
N ASN A 217 3.29 -10.20 -24.81
CA ASN A 217 2.59 -8.95 -24.40
C ASN A 217 1.57 -9.08 -23.24
N ASN A 218 1.42 -10.22 -22.56
CA ASN A 218 0.63 -10.26 -21.32
C ASN A 218 1.50 -9.89 -20.11
N VAL A 219 1.74 -8.59 -19.92
CA VAL A 219 2.26 -8.07 -18.64
C VAL A 219 1.22 -8.39 -17.57
N ALA A 220 1.59 -9.16 -16.53
CA ALA A 220 0.71 -9.47 -15.41
C ALA A 220 0.40 -8.19 -14.63
N ARG A 221 -0.73 -7.53 -14.95
CA ARG A 221 -1.14 -6.25 -14.35
C ARG A 221 -1.97 -6.51 -13.10
N ILE A 222 -1.63 -5.81 -12.02
CA ILE A 222 -2.38 -5.93 -10.76
C ILE A 222 -3.59 -5.00 -10.75
N MET A 223 -4.67 -5.45 -10.13
CA MET A 223 -5.81 -4.59 -9.83
C MET A 223 -5.48 -3.61 -8.71
N MET A 224 -5.89 -2.34 -8.89
CA MET A 224 -5.70 -1.31 -7.89
C MET A 224 -6.55 -1.56 -6.63
N MET A 225 -5.90 -1.52 -5.47
CA MET A 225 -6.55 -1.66 -4.16
C MET A 225 -6.65 -0.30 -3.47
N HIS A 226 -7.78 -0.05 -2.80
CA HIS A 226 -7.96 1.14 -1.95
C HIS A 226 -7.55 0.90 -0.49
N THR A 227 -7.48 -0.36 -0.05
CA THR A 227 -7.09 -0.71 1.32
C THR A 227 -5.57 -0.78 1.45
N THR A 228 -5.01 -0.02 2.38
CA THR A 228 -3.58 -0.05 2.73
C THR A 228 -3.31 -1.07 3.84
N GLY A 229 -2.18 -1.77 3.73
CA GLY A 229 -1.65 -2.59 4.82
C GLY A 229 -2.45 -3.85 5.17
N LEU A 230 -3.33 -4.31 4.29
CA LEU A 230 -4.07 -5.56 4.42
C LEU A 230 -3.76 -6.45 3.21
N TRP A 231 -3.35 -7.69 3.45
CA TRP A 231 -3.21 -8.69 2.41
C TRP A 231 -4.59 -9.11 1.88
N GLN A 232 -4.73 -9.15 0.57
CA GLN A 232 -5.99 -9.51 -0.10
C GLN A 232 -5.72 -10.36 -1.33
N GLN A 233 -6.57 -11.35 -1.58
CA GLN A 233 -6.57 -12.13 -2.82
C GLN A 233 -7.25 -11.36 -3.96
N ARG A 234 -6.62 -11.37 -5.14
CA ARG A 234 -7.08 -10.72 -6.37
C ARG A 234 -6.70 -11.57 -7.58
N TYR A 235 -7.03 -11.08 -8.77
CA TYR A 235 -6.70 -11.68 -10.06
C TYR A 235 -6.00 -10.65 -10.94
N TYR A 236 -4.99 -11.03 -11.71
CA TYR A 236 -4.35 -10.10 -12.63
C TYR A 236 -5.35 -9.62 -13.69
N GLU A 237 -5.28 -8.36 -14.08
CA GLU A 237 -6.19 -7.76 -15.06
C GLU A 237 -6.17 -8.54 -16.38
N GLY A 238 -7.36 -8.82 -16.90
CA GLY A 238 -7.51 -9.58 -18.14
C GLY A 238 -7.18 -11.07 -18.02
N THR A 239 -6.86 -11.57 -16.82
CA THR A 239 -6.57 -12.99 -16.59
C THR A 239 -7.40 -13.56 -15.43
N ARG A 240 -7.42 -14.89 -15.32
CA ARG A 240 -7.94 -15.60 -14.13
C ARG A 240 -6.83 -16.07 -13.19
N GLN A 241 -5.60 -15.58 -13.36
CA GLN A 241 -4.49 -15.97 -12.52
C GLN A 241 -4.62 -15.26 -11.16
N PRO A 242 -4.79 -16.01 -10.05
CA PRO A 242 -4.94 -15.41 -8.75
C PRO A 242 -3.57 -15.02 -8.19
N TYR A 243 -3.57 -13.97 -7.37
CA TYR A 243 -2.43 -13.56 -6.55
C TYR A 243 -2.92 -13.01 -5.22
N ILE A 244 -2.03 -12.85 -4.26
CA ILE A 244 -2.29 -12.03 -3.07
C ILE A 244 -1.39 -10.82 -3.10
N ALA A 245 -1.88 -9.70 -2.61
CA ALA A 245 -1.08 -8.49 -2.51
C ALA A 245 -1.38 -7.68 -1.26
N VAL A 246 -0.40 -6.89 -0.86
CA VAL A 246 -0.53 -5.84 0.16
C VAL A 246 -0.04 -4.51 -0.41
N ARG A 247 -0.80 -3.45 -0.17
CA ARG A 247 -0.49 -2.08 -0.60
C ARG A 247 0.19 -1.30 0.53
N SER A 248 1.28 -0.58 0.22
CA SER A 248 1.89 0.38 1.14
C SER A 248 1.12 1.71 1.19
N ILE A 249 1.49 2.60 2.12
CA ILE A 249 0.95 3.96 2.17
C ILE A 249 1.27 4.76 0.90
N ASN A 250 2.46 4.57 0.32
CA ASN A 250 2.92 5.24 -0.90
C ASN A 250 2.36 4.60 -2.18
N GLY A 251 1.50 3.59 -2.05
CA GLY A 251 0.85 2.94 -3.17
C GLY A 251 1.71 1.96 -3.96
N SER A 252 2.86 1.56 -3.43
CA SER A 252 3.59 0.39 -3.94
C SER A 252 2.94 -0.90 -3.43
N TYR A 253 3.18 -2.03 -4.10
CA TYR A 253 2.61 -3.31 -3.72
C TYR A 253 3.68 -4.38 -3.54
N ILE A 254 3.44 -5.31 -2.62
CA ILE A 254 4.05 -6.63 -2.66
C ILE A 254 2.99 -7.61 -3.15
N VAL A 255 3.39 -8.47 -4.08
CA VAL A 255 2.52 -9.44 -4.74
C VAL A 255 3.15 -10.81 -4.60
N LYS A 256 2.35 -11.82 -4.25
CA LYS A 256 2.73 -13.23 -4.28
C LYS A 256 1.80 -13.96 -5.24
N ASP A 257 2.39 -14.64 -6.22
CA ASP A 257 1.67 -15.45 -7.20
C ASP A 257 1.51 -16.92 -6.78
N CYS A 258 0.84 -17.71 -7.63
CA CYS A 258 0.68 -19.16 -7.41
C CYS A 258 1.99 -19.95 -7.45
N GLN A 259 3.05 -19.41 -8.05
CA GLN A 259 4.36 -20.04 -8.07
C GLN A 259 5.12 -19.82 -6.75
N GLY A 260 4.56 -19.01 -5.84
CA GLY A 260 5.20 -18.63 -4.59
C GLY A 260 6.24 -17.51 -4.76
N THR A 261 6.30 -16.87 -5.93
CA THR A 261 7.25 -15.78 -6.19
C THR A 261 6.73 -14.49 -5.57
N PHE A 262 7.59 -13.80 -4.81
CA PHE A 262 7.32 -12.46 -4.33
C PHE A 262 7.86 -11.41 -5.31
N SER A 263 7.01 -10.44 -5.65
CA SER A 263 7.34 -9.31 -6.52
C SER A 263 6.97 -7.99 -5.87
N TYR A 264 7.84 -6.99 -6.01
CA TYR A 264 7.65 -5.61 -5.60
C TYR A 264 7.23 -4.76 -6.80
N TYR A 265 6.03 -4.19 -6.72
CA TYR A 265 5.49 -3.25 -7.70
C TYR A 265 5.73 -1.84 -7.15
N SER A 266 6.84 -1.22 -7.57
CA SER A 266 7.23 0.12 -7.12
C SER A 266 6.38 1.17 -7.83
N ASN A 267 5.64 1.97 -7.06
CA ASN A 267 4.88 3.09 -7.61
C ASN A 267 5.84 4.12 -8.23
N ARG A 268 5.68 4.38 -9.53
CA ARG A 268 6.57 5.27 -10.28
C ARG A 268 6.50 6.73 -9.82
N ILE A 269 5.40 7.14 -9.19
CA ILE A 269 5.21 8.52 -8.68
C ILE A 269 6.08 8.79 -7.45
N HIS A 270 6.34 7.76 -6.64
CA HIS A 270 7.08 7.86 -5.38
C HIS A 270 8.39 7.06 -5.41
N ASN A 271 8.96 6.86 -6.60
CA ASN A 271 10.12 6.00 -6.77
C ASN A 271 11.37 6.60 -6.11
N THR A 272 12.12 5.77 -5.38
CA THR A 272 13.41 6.14 -4.80
C THR A 272 14.48 6.13 -5.88
N ALA A 273 15.49 7.01 -5.77
CA ALA A 273 16.59 7.10 -6.73
C ALA A 273 17.51 5.86 -6.74
N HIS A 274 17.45 5.06 -5.66
CA HIS A 274 18.22 3.84 -5.51
C HIS A 274 17.29 2.65 -5.27
N VAL A 275 17.56 1.55 -5.95
CA VAL A 275 16.88 0.26 -5.80
C VAL A 275 17.90 -0.74 -5.22
N PRO A 276 17.61 -1.37 -4.07
CA PRO A 276 18.46 -2.40 -3.47
C PRO A 276 18.77 -3.55 -4.42
N VAL A 277 19.98 -4.13 -4.28
CA VAL A 277 20.47 -5.23 -5.13
C VAL A 277 19.60 -6.49 -5.06
N ASN A 278 18.88 -6.70 -3.94
CA ASN A 278 17.97 -7.83 -3.77
C ASN A 278 16.66 -7.70 -4.58
N LEU A 279 16.46 -6.59 -5.30
CA LEU A 279 15.31 -6.38 -6.17
C LEU A 279 15.75 -6.49 -7.63
N ILE A 280 15.40 -7.61 -8.27
CA ILE A 280 15.76 -7.86 -9.67
C ILE A 280 14.66 -7.32 -10.57
N PHE A 281 14.99 -6.34 -11.40
CA PHE A 281 14.04 -5.78 -12.37
C PHE A 281 13.46 -6.88 -13.26
N SER A 282 12.14 -6.88 -13.41
CA SER A 282 11.39 -7.85 -14.22
C SER A 282 10.79 -7.15 -15.43
N THR A 283 9.91 -6.17 -15.20
CA THR A 283 9.18 -5.49 -16.27
C THR A 283 8.67 -4.13 -15.82
N ASN A 284 8.17 -3.33 -16.76
CA ASN A 284 7.42 -2.12 -16.48
C ASN A 284 5.93 -2.35 -16.75
N ASP A 285 5.11 -1.89 -15.81
CA ASP A 285 3.69 -1.63 -15.99
C ASP A 285 3.47 -0.11 -16.13
N ARG A 286 2.27 0.31 -16.54
CA ARG A 286 1.91 1.73 -16.73
C ARG A 286 2.19 2.55 -15.47
N GLN A 287 1.85 2.00 -14.30
CA GLN A 287 1.95 2.68 -13.01
C GLN A 287 3.13 2.19 -12.15
N PHE A 288 3.74 1.05 -12.50
CA PHE A 288 4.71 0.37 -11.64
C PHE A 288 5.98 -0.03 -12.37
N SER A 289 7.12 0.08 -11.69
CA SER A 289 8.31 -0.70 -12.02
C SER A 289 8.29 -1.97 -11.19
N VAL A 290 8.30 -3.13 -11.85
CA VAL A 290 8.12 -4.44 -11.22
C VAL A 290 9.47 -5.13 -11.01
N TYR A 291 9.72 -5.57 -9.78
CA TYR A 291 10.94 -6.25 -9.37
C TYR A 291 10.60 -7.59 -8.72
N ARG A 292 11.36 -8.64 -9.00
CA ARG A 292 11.32 -9.89 -8.23
C ARG A 292 12.16 -9.75 -6.96
N ILE A 293 11.73 -10.42 -5.89
CA ILE A 293 12.43 -10.47 -4.60
C ILE A 293 12.95 -11.89 -4.37
N PRO A 294 14.08 -12.30 -4.98
CA PRO A 294 14.60 -13.66 -4.87
C PRO A 294 15.17 -13.99 -3.48
N TYR A 295 15.65 -13.00 -2.73
CA TYR A 295 16.25 -13.18 -1.41
C TYR A 295 16.13 -11.91 -0.55
N GLY A 296 16.52 -12.01 0.71
CA GLY A 296 16.49 -10.89 1.66
C GLY A 296 15.10 -10.71 2.26
N ASN A 297 14.77 -9.48 2.69
CA ASN A 297 13.49 -9.21 3.32
C ASN A 297 12.34 -9.27 2.31
N GLY A 298 11.29 -10.01 2.66
CA GLY A 298 10.07 -10.14 1.87
C GLY A 298 10.12 -11.24 0.82
N SER A 299 11.21 -12.03 0.76
CA SER A 299 11.38 -13.09 -0.24
C SER A 299 10.82 -14.44 0.18
N SER A 300 10.48 -14.64 1.46
CA SER A 300 10.00 -15.92 1.97
C SER A 300 8.74 -15.81 2.81
N GLU A 301 7.94 -16.87 2.80
CA GLU A 301 6.70 -16.93 3.56
C GLU A 301 6.93 -16.83 5.06
N GLN A 302 8.02 -17.41 5.57
CA GLN A 302 8.35 -17.40 6.99
C GLN A 302 8.59 -15.98 7.50
N GLN A 303 9.21 -15.11 6.68
CA GLN A 303 9.41 -13.70 7.05
C GLN A 303 8.09 -12.97 7.18
N TRP A 304 7.15 -13.23 6.26
CA TRP A 304 5.80 -12.69 6.37
C TRP A 304 5.11 -13.27 7.61
N LEU A 305 4.98 -14.59 7.77
CA LEU A 305 4.31 -15.20 8.94
C LEU A 305 4.85 -14.76 10.31
N ASN A 306 6.15 -14.54 10.43
CA ASN A 306 6.80 -14.25 11.71
C ASN A 306 6.98 -12.75 12.01
N SER A 307 6.51 -11.86 11.13
CA SER A 307 6.65 -10.41 11.30
C SER A 307 5.29 -9.70 11.37
N LYS A 308 5.27 -8.54 12.05
CA LYS A 308 4.12 -7.62 12.00
C LYS A 308 4.12 -6.80 10.71
N SER A 309 5.31 -6.48 10.22
CA SER A 309 5.55 -5.71 9.00
C SER A 309 6.96 -5.96 8.49
N LEU A 310 7.18 -5.66 7.20
CA LEU A 310 8.48 -5.72 6.54
C LEU A 310 8.80 -4.41 5.85
N VAL A 311 10.08 -4.06 5.79
CA VAL A 311 10.58 -2.89 5.05
C VAL A 311 11.24 -3.36 3.77
N ILE A 312 10.77 -2.86 2.63
CA ILE A 312 11.27 -3.21 1.29
C ILE A 312 11.37 -1.90 0.50
N ASN A 313 12.58 -1.56 0.04
CA ASN A 313 12.87 -0.31 -0.68
C ASN A 313 12.29 0.93 0.02
N ASP A 314 12.63 1.10 1.30
CA ASP A 314 12.17 2.19 2.20
C ASP A 314 10.64 2.29 2.39
N ASN A 315 9.89 1.28 1.94
CA ASN A 315 8.45 1.19 2.14
C ASN A 315 8.11 0.14 3.20
N ILE A 316 7.21 0.50 4.10
CA ILE A 316 6.70 -0.40 5.13
C ILE A 316 5.45 -1.12 4.59
N PHE A 317 5.47 -2.44 4.68
CA PHE A 317 4.37 -3.32 4.33
C PHE A 317 3.87 -4.05 5.57
N SER A 318 2.60 -3.87 5.90
CA SER A 318 1.95 -4.60 6.99
C SER A 318 1.73 -6.06 6.62
N ASN A 319 1.79 -6.94 7.62
CA ASN A 319 1.54 -8.36 7.45
C ASN A 319 0.10 -8.78 7.80
N ASN A 320 -0.77 -7.82 8.12
CA ASN A 320 -2.17 -8.11 8.47
C ASN A 320 -2.86 -8.93 7.37
N GLY A 321 -3.44 -10.07 7.75
CA GLY A 321 -4.18 -10.94 6.83
C GLY A 321 -3.31 -11.81 5.90
N TYR A 322 -1.98 -11.85 6.07
CA TYR A 322 -1.12 -12.67 5.19
C TYR A 322 -1.46 -14.15 5.30
N GLN A 323 -1.52 -14.72 6.51
CA GLN A 323 -1.75 -16.16 6.70
C GLN A 323 -3.07 -16.60 6.08
N SER A 324 -4.17 -15.88 6.32
CA SER A 324 -5.48 -16.18 5.74
C SER A 324 -5.49 -16.01 4.22
N SER A 325 -4.86 -14.96 3.69
CA SER A 325 -4.76 -14.74 2.24
C SER A 325 -3.90 -15.80 1.56
N ALA A 326 -2.79 -16.21 2.18
CA ALA A 326 -1.91 -17.24 1.65
C ALA A 326 -2.60 -18.61 1.59
N LEU A 327 -3.38 -18.98 2.61
CA LEU A 327 -4.22 -20.18 2.59
C LEU A 327 -5.30 -20.09 1.51
N ALA A 328 -5.95 -18.93 1.36
CA ALA A 328 -6.94 -18.71 0.30
C ALA A 328 -6.30 -18.85 -1.09
N LEU A 329 -5.14 -18.23 -1.31
CA LEU A 329 -4.41 -18.35 -2.57
C LEU A 329 -4.05 -19.80 -2.89
N ALA A 330 -3.50 -20.54 -1.91
CA ALA A 330 -3.14 -21.95 -2.08
C ALA A 330 -4.36 -22.79 -2.53
N SER A 331 -5.54 -22.53 -1.97
CA SER A 331 -6.78 -23.24 -2.32
C SER A 331 -7.27 -22.97 -3.75
N VAL A 332 -6.96 -21.80 -4.31
CA VAL A 332 -7.36 -21.43 -5.69
C VAL A 332 -6.29 -21.84 -6.70
N CYS A 333 -5.02 -21.75 -6.33
CA CYS A 333 -3.90 -22.19 -7.16
C CYS A 333 -3.90 -23.71 -7.41
N SER A 334 -4.41 -24.52 -6.47
CA SER A 334 -4.55 -25.97 -6.66
C SER A 334 -5.68 -26.36 -7.63
N ASN A 335 -6.62 -25.45 -7.90
CA ASN A 335 -7.83 -25.71 -8.70
C ASN A 335 -7.82 -25.05 -10.09
N THR A 336 -6.73 -24.38 -10.45
CA THR A 336 -6.60 -23.73 -11.77
C THR A 336 -6.15 -24.77 -12.80
N THR A 337 -7.10 -25.55 -13.33
CA THR A 337 -6.89 -26.29 -14.57
C THR A 337 -6.73 -25.28 -15.71
N PRO A 338 -5.63 -25.33 -16.49
CA PRO A 338 -5.49 -24.50 -17.68
C PRO A 338 -6.60 -24.89 -18.67
N PHE A 339 -7.33 -23.90 -19.18
CA PHE A 339 -8.25 -24.06 -20.31
C PHE A 339 -7.60 -23.50 -21.56
#